data_AF-A0A813UJN1-F1
#
_entry.id   AF-A0A813UJN1-F1
#
_cell.length_a   1.000
_cell.length_b   1.000
_cell.length_c   1.000
_cell.angle_alpha   90.00
_cell.angle_beta   90.00
_cell.angle_gamma   90.00
#
_symmetry.space_group_name_H-M   'P 1'
#
loop_
_entity.id
_entity.type
_entity.pdbx_description
1 polymer ?
#
loop_
_entity_poly.entity_id
_entity_poly.type
_entity_poly.pdbx_seq_one_letter_code
_entity_poly.pdbx_strand_id
1 'polypeptide(L)'
;MLIKNIVLELESKDIKGIIMGDFNTNLNRHGHHCNKFKEFLNFRNMTSKDLDLLGKNQFTNEKKVNNKLFRSWIDHILIKKDEKYLKNLNVDSCPSNLGDHRVQSCELE
;
A
#
# COMPACT_ATOMS: atom_id res chain seq x y z
N MET A 1 9.58 12.59 0.13
CA MET A 1 10.59 12.21 1.16
C MET A 1 9.97 12.17 2.56
N LEU A 2 8.71 11.73 2.70
CA LEU A 2 8.00 11.71 3.99
C LEU A 2 8.08 10.34 4.68
N ILE A 3 7.84 9.25 3.95
CA ILE A 3 7.88 7.91 4.53
C ILE A 3 9.26 7.51 5.09
N LYS A 4 10.35 7.97 4.47
CA LYS A 4 11.71 7.72 4.99
C LYS A 4 11.83 8.19 6.43
N ASN A 5 11.29 9.37 6.75
CA ASN A 5 11.39 9.94 8.09
C ASN A 5 10.49 9.17 9.07
N ILE A 6 9.29 8.78 8.65
CA ILE A 6 8.38 7.94 9.46
C ILE A 6 9.05 6.60 9.82
N VAL A 7 9.65 5.92 8.85
CA VAL A 7 10.34 4.63 9.09
C VAL A 7 11.52 4.81 10.03
N LEU A 8 12.35 5.85 9.82
CA LEU A 8 13.49 6.13 10.69
C LEU A 8 13.06 6.43 12.13
N GLU A 9 11.97 7.16 12.31
CA GLU A 9 11.43 7.48 13.63
C GLU A 9 10.95 6.21 14.35
N LEU A 10 10.20 5.35 13.67
CA LEU A 10 9.73 4.08 14.23
C LEU A 10 10.91 3.16 14.62
N GLU A 11 11.91 3.06 13.74
CA GLU A 11 13.14 2.29 13.99
C GLU A 11 13.92 2.84 15.20
N SER A 12 14.04 4.17 15.32
CA SER A 12 14.79 4.80 16.42
C SER A 12 14.17 4.56 17.80
N LYS A 13 12.87 4.24 17.84
CA LYS A 13 12.10 4.01 19.06
C LYS A 13 11.80 2.54 19.32
N ASP A 14 12.33 1.63 18.50
CA ASP A 14 12.01 0.20 18.53
C ASP A 14 10.49 -0.07 18.48
N ILE A 15 9.76 0.76 17.72
CA ILE A 15 8.31 0.64 17.57
C ILE A 15 8.01 -0.28 16.40
N LYS A 16 7.36 -1.40 16.71
CA LYS A 16 6.71 -2.24 15.70
C LYS A 16 5.46 -1.53 15.19
N GLY A 17 5.30 -1.49 13.87
CA GLY A 17 4.12 -0.88 13.28
C GLY A 17 3.97 -1.17 11.79
N ILE A 18 2.77 -0.85 11.32
CA ILE A 18 2.41 -0.85 9.91
C ILE A 18 2.31 0.60 9.42
N ILE A 19 2.62 0.82 8.15
CA ILE A 19 2.43 2.12 7.50
C ILE A 19 1.40 1.92 6.39
N MET A 20 0.27 2.61 6.53
CA MET A 20 -0.84 2.55 5.58
C MET A 20 -1.06 3.92 4.94
N GLY A 21 -1.43 3.95 3.67
CA GLY A 21 -1.88 5.17 3.01
C GLY A 21 -1.69 5.16 1.50
N ASP A 22 -1.99 6.31 0.89
CA ASP A 22 -1.80 6.56 -0.54
C ASP A 22 -0.32 6.91 -0.84
N PHE A 23 0.34 6.06 -1.62
CA PHE A 23 1.72 6.24 -2.06
C PHE A 23 1.84 6.79 -3.48
N ASN A 24 0.72 6.95 -4.18
CA ASN A 24 0.66 7.40 -5.58
C ASN A 24 1.60 6.59 -6.51
N THR A 25 1.91 5.34 -6.15
CA THR A 25 2.90 4.52 -6.83
C THR A 25 2.36 3.11 -6.97
N ASN A 26 2.37 2.55 -8.19
CA ASN A 26 1.89 1.19 -8.42
C ASN A 26 3.05 0.20 -8.51
N LEU A 27 3.32 -0.52 -7.43
CA LEU A 27 4.45 -1.46 -7.32
C LEU A 27 4.49 -2.56 -8.40
N ASN A 28 3.38 -2.87 -9.08
CA ASN A 28 3.36 -3.86 -10.17
C ASN A 28 3.80 -3.30 -11.53
N ARG A 29 3.90 -1.98 -11.66
CA ARG A 29 4.34 -1.34 -12.91
C ARG A 29 5.86 -1.19 -12.94
N HIS A 30 6.37 -1.05 -14.16
CA HIS A 30 7.75 -0.63 -14.41
C HIS A 30 7.80 0.90 -14.55
N GLY A 31 8.75 1.54 -13.86
CA GLY A 31 8.93 2.99 -13.90
C GLY A 31 9.85 3.49 -12.80
N HIS A 32 10.37 4.71 -12.97
CA HIS A 32 11.33 5.32 -12.03
C HIS A 32 10.84 5.34 -10.58
N HIS A 33 9.60 5.80 -10.35
CA HIS A 33 9.02 5.86 -9.01
C HIS A 33 8.82 4.47 -8.40
N CYS A 34 8.35 3.50 -9.19
CA CYS A 34 8.20 2.11 -8.73
C CYS A 34 9.54 1.48 -8.36
N ASN A 35 10.57 1.69 -9.17
CA ASN A 35 11.90 1.15 -8.91
C ASN A 35 12.50 1.74 -7.63
N LYS A 36 12.44 3.08 -7.47
CA LYS A 36 12.90 3.74 -6.24
C LYS A 36 12.12 3.29 -5.01
N PHE A 37 10.82 3.05 -5.14
CA PHE A 37 10.02 2.57 -4.02
C PHE A 37 10.38 1.12 -3.65
N LYS A 38 10.57 0.23 -4.63
CA LYS A 38 11.07 -1.13 -4.41
C LYS A 38 12.45 -1.15 -3.76
N GLU A 39 13.36 -0.30 -4.22
CA GLU A 39 14.69 -0.12 -3.62
C GLU A 39 14.58 0.31 -2.16
N PHE A 40 13.72 1.29 -1.85
CA PHE A 40 13.47 1.73 -0.48
C PHE A 40 12.94 0.60 0.41
N LEU A 41 11.93 -0.14 -0.06
CA LEU A 41 11.37 -1.27 0.69
C LEU A 41 12.42 -2.35 0.95
N ASN A 42 13.23 -2.70 -0.05
CA ASN A 42 14.30 -3.68 0.11
C ASN A 42 15.37 -3.21 1.08
N PHE A 43 15.83 -1.96 0.96
CA PHE A 43 16.84 -1.38 1.84
C PHE A 43 16.39 -1.35 3.31
N ARG A 44 15.08 -1.22 3.56
CA ARG A 44 14.50 -1.19 4.91
C ARG A 44 13.97 -2.52 5.40
N ASN A 45 14.20 -3.61 4.67
CA ASN A 45 13.61 -4.93 4.97
C ASN A 45 12.08 -4.88 5.14
N MET A 46 11.40 -4.12 4.29
CA MET A 46 9.95 -3.97 4.28
C MET A 46 9.32 -4.62 3.04
N THR A 47 8.03 -4.90 3.14
CA THR A 47 7.19 -5.38 2.04
C THR A 47 5.82 -4.70 2.10
N SER A 48 5.11 -4.73 0.97
CA SER A 48 3.73 -4.27 0.84
C SER A 48 2.82 -5.50 0.91
N LYS A 49 2.11 -5.69 2.01
CA LYS A 49 1.32 -6.91 2.26
C LYS A 49 0.02 -6.98 1.47
N ASP A 50 -0.53 -5.83 1.15
CA ASP A 50 -1.68 -5.68 0.25
C ASP A 50 -1.42 -6.28 -1.14
N LEU A 51 -0.15 -6.43 -1.56
CA LEU A 51 0.17 -7.09 -2.83
C LEU A 51 -0.13 -8.60 -2.81
N ASP A 52 -0.22 -9.24 -1.64
CA ASP A 52 -0.65 -10.64 -1.54
C ASP A 52 -2.13 -10.81 -1.98
N LEU A 53 -2.89 -9.72 -2.09
CA LEU A 53 -4.26 -9.69 -2.63
C LEU A 53 -4.30 -9.58 -4.17
N LEU A 54 -3.14 -9.40 -4.83
CA LEU A 54 -3.05 -9.30 -6.28
C LEU A 54 -3.43 -10.62 -6.94
N GLY A 55 -4.53 -10.59 -7.67
CA GLY A 55 -5.15 -11.78 -8.30
C GLY A 55 -6.67 -11.71 -8.31
N LYS A 56 -7.27 -10.82 -7.50
CA LYS A 56 -8.73 -10.71 -7.33
C LYS A 56 -9.41 -9.61 -8.17
N ASN A 57 -8.89 -9.19 -9.33
CA ASN A 57 -9.43 -8.04 -10.09
C ASN A 57 -9.66 -6.77 -9.23
N GLN A 58 -8.90 -6.63 -8.14
CA GLN A 58 -9.04 -5.56 -7.16
C GLN A 58 -8.13 -4.37 -7.52
N PHE A 59 -8.53 -3.19 -7.08
CA PHE A 59 -7.82 -1.92 -7.24
C PHE A 59 -8.09 -1.08 -5.99
N THR A 60 -7.16 -0.18 -5.66
CA THR A 60 -7.32 0.73 -4.52
C THR A 60 -7.73 2.12 -4.96
N ASN A 61 -7.53 2.47 -6.24
CA ASN A 61 -8.02 3.71 -6.85
C ASN A 61 -8.70 3.46 -8.20
N GLU A 62 -9.82 4.12 -8.45
CA GLU A 62 -10.58 4.12 -9.69
C GLU A 62 -11.12 5.51 -10.01
N LYS A 63 -10.72 6.04 -11.17
CA LYS A 63 -11.16 7.35 -11.65
C LYS A 63 -11.72 7.28 -13.07
N LYS A 64 -12.69 8.13 -13.36
CA LYS A 64 -13.28 8.30 -14.70
C LYS A 64 -12.81 9.62 -15.32
N VAL A 65 -12.09 9.55 -16.42
CA VAL A 65 -11.61 10.73 -17.18
C VAL A 65 -12.05 10.58 -18.62
N ASN A 66 -12.80 11.55 -19.16
CA ASN A 66 -13.30 11.53 -20.54
C ASN A 66 -14.00 10.20 -20.91
N ASN A 67 -14.91 9.74 -20.04
CA ASN A 67 -15.60 8.44 -20.16
C ASN A 67 -14.72 7.19 -20.17
N LYS A 68 -13.41 7.30 -19.93
CA LYS A 68 -12.51 6.17 -19.75
C LYS A 68 -12.29 5.90 -18.27
N LEU A 69 -12.36 4.63 -17.89
CA LEU A 69 -12.14 4.17 -16.53
C LEU A 69 -10.66 3.81 -16.35
N PHE A 70 -10.03 4.39 -15.32
CA PHE A 70 -8.64 4.13 -14.97
C PHE A 70 -8.60 3.52 -13.58
N ARG A 71 -8.01 2.33 -13.49
CA ARG A 71 -7.82 1.61 -12.22
C ARG A 71 -6.35 1.55 -11.89
N SER A 72 -6.03 1.76 -10.63
CA SER A 72 -4.67 1.68 -10.13
C SER A 72 -4.63 1.11 -8.72
N TRP A 73 -3.47 0.56 -8.37
CA TRP A 73 -3.15 0.10 -7.04
C TRP A 73 -2.06 1.02 -6.53
N ILE A 74 -2.43 2.01 -5.71
CA ILE A 74 -1.53 3.07 -5.24
C ILE A 74 -1.54 3.24 -3.72
N ASP A 75 -2.58 2.75 -3.06
CA ASP A 75 -2.63 2.59 -1.61
C ASP A 75 -1.96 1.28 -1.17
N HIS A 76 -1.08 1.36 -0.18
CA HIS A 76 -0.28 0.22 0.29
C HIS A 76 -0.27 0.08 1.82
N ILE A 77 -0.09 -1.17 2.25
CA ILE A 77 0.10 -1.56 3.66
C ILE A 77 1.51 -2.10 3.79
N LEU A 78 2.40 -1.27 4.31
CA LEU A 78 3.81 -1.60 4.46
C LEU A 78 4.11 -2.16 5.84
N ILE A 79 4.88 -3.23 5.89
CA ILE A 79 5.31 -3.91 7.10
C ILE A 79 6.74 -4.44 6.94
N LYS A 80 7.46 -4.67 8.04
CA LYS A 80 8.73 -5.41 8.03
C LYS A 80 8.50 -6.86 7.56
N LYS A 81 9.43 -7.40 6.76
CA LYS A 81 9.27 -8.71 6.08
C LYS A 81 9.13 -9.89 7.04
N ASP A 82 9.72 -9.78 8.23
CA ASP A 82 9.75 -10.77 9.29
C ASP A 82 8.54 -10.71 10.23
N GLU A 83 7.75 -9.63 10.17
CA GLU A 83 6.58 -9.46 11.01
C GLU A 83 5.35 -10.20 10.46
N LYS A 84 4.58 -10.81 11.36
CA LYS A 84 3.46 -11.71 11.03
C LYS A 84 2.14 -11.38 11.73
N TYR A 85 2.11 -10.29 12.51
CA TYR A 85 0.94 -9.85 13.27
C TYR A 85 -0.18 -9.25 12.39
N LEU A 86 0.04 -9.08 11.09
CA LEU A 86 -0.99 -8.60 10.17
C LEU A 86 -1.82 -9.75 9.61
N LYS A 87 -3.14 -9.68 9.79
CA LYS A 87 -4.13 -10.68 9.33
C LYS A 87 -5.28 -10.02 8.57
N ASN A 88 -6.08 -10.87 7.91
CA ASN A 88 -7.38 -10.51 7.34
C ASN A 88 -7.37 -9.23 6.49
N LEU A 89 -6.39 -9.11 5.58
CA LEU A 89 -6.33 -7.97 4.67
C LEU A 89 -7.50 -8.01 3.69
N ASN A 90 -8.18 -6.88 3.55
CA ASN A 90 -9.29 -6.71 2.63
C ASN A 90 -9.25 -5.35 1.93
N VAL A 91 -9.83 -5.29 0.73
CA VAL A 91 -10.10 -4.05 0.00
C VAL A 91 -11.61 -3.96 -0.19
N ASP A 92 -12.25 -3.09 0.57
CA ASP A 92 -13.70 -2.96 0.58
C ASP A 92 -14.19 -2.13 -0.60
N SER A 93 -14.93 -2.81 -1.47
CA SER A 93 -15.74 -2.18 -2.50
C SER A 93 -17.07 -1.74 -1.91
N CYS A 94 -17.07 -0.67 -1.10
CA CYS A 94 -18.32 -0.09 -0.63
C CYS A 94 -18.99 0.71 -1.76
N PRO A 95 -20.21 0.37 -2.22
CA PRO A 95 -20.87 1.09 -3.31
C PRO A 95 -21.25 2.53 -2.96
N SER A 96 -21.42 2.83 -1.67
CA SER A 96 -21.71 4.19 -1.19
C SER A 96 -20.46 5.05 -0.98
N ASN A 97 -19.26 4.50 -1.23
CA ASN A 97 -18.05 5.30 -1.22
C ASN A 97 -18.01 6.18 -2.47
N LEU A 98 -18.15 7.49 -2.25
CA LEU A 98 -18.14 8.51 -3.31
C LEU A 98 -16.70 8.91 -3.74
N GLY A 99 -15.69 8.45 -3.00
CA GLY A 99 -14.29 8.70 -3.32
C GLY A 99 -13.79 7.82 -4.47
N ASP A 100 -12.71 8.24 -5.10
CA ASP A 100 -11.99 7.45 -6.11
C ASP A 100 -11.09 6.38 -5.48
N HIS A 101 -10.94 6.36 -4.15
CA HIS A 101 -10.19 5.33 -3.41
C HIS A 101 -11.09 4.32 -2.73
N ARG A 102 -10.68 3.04 -2.70
CA ARG A 102 -11.32 1.94 -1.96
C ARG A 102 -10.69 1.84 -0.57
N VAL A 103 -11.51 1.48 0.42
CA VAL A 103 -11.03 1.32 1.80
C VAL A 103 -10.17 0.07 1.89
N GLN A 104 -9.01 0.18 2.53
CA GLN A 104 -8.19 -0.97 2.92
C GLN A 104 -8.37 -1.24 4.41
N SER A 105 -8.65 -2.49 4.76
CA SER A 105 -8.81 -2.93 6.15
C SER A 105 -7.90 -4.13 6.44
N CYS A 106 -7.48 -4.24 7.69
CA CYS A 106 -6.64 -5.33 8.19
C CYS A 106 -6.83 -5.46 9.70
N GLU A 107 -6.45 -6.61 10.24
CA GLU A 107 -6.47 -6.89 11.68
C GLU A 107 -5.03 -7.07 12.18
N LEU A 108 -4.80 -6.64 13.42
CA LEU A 108 -3.53 -6.80 14.13
C LEU A 108 -3.72 -7.85 15.24
N GLU A 109 -2.79 -8.80 15.32
CA GLU A 109 -2.71 -9.86 16.35
C GLU A 109 -1.67 -9.50 17.43
#